data_AF-A0A8T4BU89-F1
#
_entry.id   AF-A0A8T4BU89-F1
#
_cell.length_a   1.000
_cell.length_b   1.000
_cell.length_c   1.000
_cell.angle_alpha   90.00
_cell.angle_beta   90.00
_cell.angle_gamma   90.00
#
_symmetry.space_group_name_H-M   'P 1'
#
loop_
_entity.id
_entity.type
_entity.pdbx_description
1 polymer ?
#
loop_
_entity_poly.entity_id
_entity_poly.type
_entity_poly.pdbx_seq_one_letter_code
_entity_poly.pdbx_strand_id
1 'polypeptide(L)'
;MITLPKNDLKKQEILQKIAKKVEKNKNYTEEQVNKIIESFNVEDSTLFRRELVNFNYLGKDSYKEIYWLKKYILSEDELVKIESNQKKIEKGGVY
;
A
#
# COMPACT_ATOMS: atom_id res chain seq x y z
N MET A 1 -0.53 16.65 6.84
CA MET A 1 -0.11 15.65 5.84
C MET A 1 0.08 14.31 6.52
N ILE A 2 -0.41 13.23 5.91
CA ILE A 2 -0.22 11.86 6.39
C ILE A 2 1.12 11.34 5.83
N THR A 3 2.02 10.94 6.72
CA THR A 3 3.28 10.29 6.37
C THR A 3 3.16 8.78 6.53
N LEU A 4 3.95 8.02 5.76
CA LEU A 4 3.99 6.57 5.90
C LEU A 4 4.70 6.21 7.22
N PRO A 5 4.03 5.51 8.15
CA PRO A 5 4.65 5.10 9.40
C PRO A 5 5.76 4.06 9.12
N LYS A 6 6.80 4.05 9.95
CA LYS A 6 7.88 3.05 9.85
C LYS A 6 7.39 1.62 10.16
N ASN A 7 6.38 1.49 11.01
CA ASN A 7 5.80 0.22 11.39
C ASN A 7 4.86 -0.27 10.28
N ASP A 8 5.15 -1.45 9.74
CA ASP A 8 4.43 -1.99 8.58
C ASP A 8 2.98 -2.35 8.90
N LEU A 9 2.65 -2.74 10.13
CA LEU A 9 1.25 -2.94 10.56
C LEU A 9 0.47 -1.62 10.55
N LYS A 10 1.07 -0.54 11.07
CA LYS A 10 0.43 0.79 11.02
C LYS A 10 0.26 1.28 9.59
N LYS A 11 1.17 0.92 8.68
CA LYS A 11 0.99 1.25 7.25
C LYS A 11 -0.28 0.59 6.70
N GLN A 12 -0.57 -0.65 7.11
CA GLN A 12 -1.73 -1.37 6.59
C GLN A 12 -3.05 -0.63 6.83
N GLU A 13 -3.23 -0.01 7.99
CA GLU A 13 -4.46 0.74 8.28
C GLU A 13 -4.69 1.89 7.29
N ILE A 14 -3.61 2.57 6.87
CA ILE A 14 -3.69 3.70 5.94
C ILE A 14 -3.85 3.19 4.50
N LEU A 15 -3.02 2.20 4.10
CA LEU A 15 -3.07 1.61 2.78
C LEU A 15 -4.43 0.95 2.49
N GLN A 16 -5.02 0.29 3.49
CA GLN A 16 -6.35 -0.30 3.40
C GLN A 16 -7.44 0.77 3.20
N LYS A 17 -7.35 1.92 3.89
CA LYS A 17 -8.29 3.04 3.68
C LYS A 17 -8.22 3.57 2.26
N ILE A 18 -7.02 3.69 1.71
CA ILE A 18 -6.81 4.14 0.32
C ILE A 18 -7.32 3.09 -0.67
N ALA A 19 -6.97 1.81 -0.47
CA ALA A 19 -7.42 0.72 -1.33
C ALA A 19 -8.95 0.62 -1.42
N LYS A 20 -9.67 0.92 -0.32
CA LYS A 20 -11.14 0.99 -0.29
C LYS A 20 -11.75 2.09 -1.16
N LYS A 21 -10.99 3.12 -1.55
CA LYS A 21 -11.44 4.14 -2.52
C LYS A 21 -11.23 3.74 -3.97
N VAL A 22 -10.42 2.73 -4.23
CA VAL A 22 -10.17 2.23 -5.58
C VAL A 22 -11.30 1.27 -5.96
N GLU A 23 -11.94 1.50 -7.09
CA GLU A 23 -13.05 0.65 -7.55
C GLU A 23 -12.51 -0.67 -8.11
N LYS A 24 -13.20 -1.77 -7.79
CA LYS A 24 -12.85 -3.09 -8.36
C LYS A 24 -13.22 -3.13 -9.84
N ASN A 25 -12.49 -3.95 -10.60
CA ASN A 25 -12.71 -4.18 -12.04
C ASN A 25 -12.53 -2.92 -12.91
N LYS A 26 -11.87 -1.89 -12.38
CA LYS A 26 -11.49 -0.69 -13.11
C LYS A 26 -9.98 -0.56 -13.16
N ASN A 27 -9.53 -0.17 -14.34
CA ASN A 27 -8.14 0.14 -14.63
C ASN A 27 -7.91 1.64 -14.42
N TYR A 28 -6.83 1.97 -13.73
CA TYR A 28 -6.44 3.33 -13.42
C TYR A 28 -5.06 3.61 -14.00
N THR A 29 -4.86 4.80 -14.54
CA THR A 29 -3.51 5.28 -14.88
C THR A 29 -2.78 5.68 -13.60
N GLU A 30 -1.46 5.83 -13.72
CA GLU A 30 -0.64 6.38 -12.65
C GLU A 30 -1.19 7.70 -12.07
N GLU A 31 -1.58 8.64 -12.94
CA GLU A 31 -2.12 9.94 -12.54
C GLU A 31 -3.45 9.79 -11.78
N GLN A 32 -4.32 8.88 -12.21
CA GLN A 32 -5.59 8.65 -11.53
C GLN A 32 -5.39 8.04 -10.14
N VAL A 33 -4.46 7.09 -10.00
CA VAL A 33 -4.12 6.54 -8.69
C VAL A 33 -3.54 7.62 -7.78
N ASN A 34 -2.63 8.45 -8.29
CA ASN A 34 -2.08 9.57 -7.52
C ASN A 34 -3.16 10.51 -7.00
N LYS A 35 -4.13 10.90 -7.84
CA LYS A 35 -5.27 11.73 -7.43
C LYS A 35 -6.10 11.09 -6.31
N ILE A 36 -6.34 9.78 -6.37
CA ILE A 36 -7.03 9.05 -5.30
C ILE A 36 -6.23 9.12 -4.01
N ILE A 37 -4.92 8.88 -4.07
CA ILE A 37 -4.04 8.90 -2.90
C ILE A 37 -3.95 10.32 -2.29
N GLU A 38 -3.79 11.35 -3.13
CA GLU A 38 -3.67 12.76 -2.73
C GLU A 38 -4.94 13.27 -2.03
N SER A 39 -6.11 12.70 -2.34
CA SER A 39 -7.36 13.00 -1.63
C SER A 39 -7.32 12.70 -0.12
N PHE A 40 -6.36 11.89 0.34
CA PHE A 40 -6.13 11.60 1.76
C PHE A 40 -5.14 12.56 2.45
N ASN A 41 -4.73 13.64 1.76
CA ASN A 41 -3.75 14.60 2.28
C ASN A 41 -2.43 13.93 2.70
N VAL A 42 -1.92 13.03 1.84
CA VAL A 42 -0.63 12.35 2.06
C VAL A 42 0.54 13.26 1.71
N GLU A 43 1.71 12.98 2.28
CA GLU A 43 2.94 13.71 1.98
C GLU A 43 3.56 13.32 0.63
N ASP A 44 3.55 12.03 0.28
CA ASP A 44 4.18 11.49 -0.94
C ASP A 44 3.29 10.44 -1.63
N SER A 45 2.51 10.86 -2.63
CA SER A 45 1.61 9.95 -3.34
C SER A 45 2.34 8.82 -4.08
N THR A 46 3.59 9.05 -4.50
CA THR A 46 4.42 8.04 -5.19
C THR A 46 4.84 6.93 -4.23
N LEU A 47 5.29 7.29 -3.02
CA LEU A 47 5.68 6.30 -2.01
C LEU A 47 4.47 5.44 -1.58
N PHE A 48 3.31 6.06 -1.36
CA PHE A 48 2.08 5.32 -1.05
C PHE A 48 1.64 4.40 -2.19
N ARG A 49 1.71 4.85 -3.44
CA ARG A 49 1.40 4.03 -4.62
C ARG A 49 2.30 2.79 -4.69
N ARG A 50 3.60 2.97 -4.42
CA ARG A 50 4.57 1.86 -4.37
C ARG A 50 4.24 0.87 -3.25
N GLU A 51 3.94 1.35 -2.05
CA GLU A 51 3.59 0.47 -0.91
C GLU A 51 2.27 -0.28 -1.16
N LEU A 52 1.28 0.35 -1.80
CA LEU A 52 0.03 -0.32 -2.19
C LEU A 52 0.29 -1.52 -3.13
N VAL A 53 1.27 -1.41 -4.02
CA VAL A 53 1.70 -2.52 -4.88
C VAL A 53 2.54 -3.54 -4.09
N ASN A 54 3.47 -3.10 -3.25
CA ASN A 54 4.33 -3.97 -2.43
C ASN A 54 3.52 -4.88 -1.50
N PHE A 55 2.52 -4.33 -0.82
CA PHE A 55 1.60 -5.09 0.04
C PHE A 55 0.44 -5.73 -0.74
N ASN A 56 0.51 -5.69 -2.08
CA ASN A 56 -0.35 -6.42 -2.98
C ASN A 56 -1.83 -5.95 -2.97
N TYR A 57 -2.13 -4.76 -2.46
CA TYR A 57 -3.45 -4.12 -2.59
C TYR A 57 -3.75 -3.76 -4.04
N LEU A 58 -2.75 -3.23 -4.76
CA LEU A 58 -2.83 -2.90 -6.17
C LEU A 58 -1.97 -3.84 -7.02
N GLY A 59 -2.48 -4.17 -8.20
CA GLY A 59 -1.67 -4.66 -9.32
C GLY A 59 -1.12 -3.49 -10.11
N LYS A 60 0.05 -3.68 -10.72
CA LYS A 60 0.64 -2.78 -11.71
C LYS A 60 1.04 -3.59 -12.94
N ASP A 61 0.69 -3.10 -14.11
CA ASP A 61 1.24 -3.56 -15.39
C ASP A 61 2.39 -2.63 -15.76
N SER A 62 3.61 -3.18 -15.79
CA SER A 62 4.83 -2.42 -16.08
C SER A 62 4.94 -1.97 -17.54
N TYR A 63 4.18 -2.58 -18.46
CA TYR A 63 4.20 -2.26 -19.88
C TYR A 63 3.15 -1.21 -20.25
N LYS A 64 1.98 -1.27 -19.59
CA LYS A 64 0.85 -0.38 -19.89
C LYS A 64 0.70 0.79 -18.92
N GLU A 65 1.48 0.79 -17.84
CA GLU A 65 1.40 1.78 -16.75
C GLU A 65 0.00 1.87 -16.11
N ILE A 66 -0.70 0.73 -16.11
CA ILE A 66 -2.05 0.59 -15.56
C ILE A 66 -1.97 -0.04 -14.17
N TYR A 67 -2.83 0.43 -13.28
CA TYR A 67 -3.06 -0.09 -11.95
C TYR A 67 -4.49 -0.61 -11.82
N TRP A 68 -4.69 -1.65 -11.03
CA TRP A 68 -6.02 -2.17 -10.69
C TRP A 68 -6.05 -2.67 -9.26
N LEU A 69 -7.23 -2.67 -8.66
CA LEU A 69 -7.39 -3.22 -7.33
C LEU A 69 -7.29 -4.76 -7.35
N LYS A 70 -6.42 -5.30 -6.49
CA LYS A 70 -6.35 -6.73 -6.18
C LYS A 70 -7.15 -7.09 -4.94
N LYS A 71 -6.97 -6.33 -3.85
CA LYS A 71 -7.65 -6.59 -2.57
C LYS A 71 -7.87 -5.31 -1.78
N TYR A 72 -8.95 -5.31 -1.02
CA TYR A 72 -9.32 -4.20 -0.14
C TYR A 72 -8.72 -4.33 1.26
N ILE A 73 -8.47 -5.57 1.70
CA ILE A 73 -8.09 -5.93 3.06
C ILE A 73 -7.13 -7.11 2.97
N LEU A 74 -6.09 -7.12 3.80
CA LEU A 74 -5.21 -8.27 3.98
C LEU A 74 -5.85 -9.31 4.88
N SER A 75 -5.63 -10.58 4.59
CA SER A 75 -6.02 -11.67 5.49
C SER A 75 -5.19 -11.63 6.78
N GLU A 76 -5.74 -12.20 7.87
CA GLU A 76 -5.01 -12.31 9.15
C GLU A 76 -3.64 -12.97 8.97
N ASP A 77 -3.55 -14.02 8.15
CA ASP A 77 -2.27 -14.68 7.83
C ASP A 77 -1.23 -13.74 7.21
N GLU A 78 -1.66 -12.79 6.37
CA GLU A 78 -0.76 -11.82 5.74
C GLU A 78 -0.29 -10.77 6.76
N LEU A 79 -1.20 -10.32 7.64
CA LEU A 79 -0.85 -9.40 8.73
C LEU A 79 0.14 -10.03 9.72
N VAL A 80 -0.08 -11.30 10.10
CA VAL A 80 0.84 -12.06 10.97
C VAL A 80 2.22 -12.22 10.33
N LYS A 81 2.27 -12.46 9.00
CA LYS A 81 3.55 -12.52 8.26
C LYS A 81 4.28 -11.18 8.26
N ILE A 82 3.57 -10.08 8.03
CA ILE A 82 4.13 -8.73 8.06
C ILE A 82 4.69 -8.42 9.45
N GLU A 83 3.92 -8.68 10.51
CA GLU A 83 4.36 -8.49 11.89
C GLU A 83 5.61 -9.33 12.21
N SER A 84 5.62 -10.60 11.79
CA SER A 84 6.75 -11.50 12.01
C SER A 84 8.01 -11.02 11.31
N ASN A 85 7.89 -10.48 10.09
CA ASN A 85 9.01 -9.91 9.34
C ASN A 85 9.53 -8.64 9.99
N GLN A 86 8.64 -7.76 10.46
CA GLN A 86 9.02 -6.54 11.18
C GLN A 86 9.82 -6.89 12.45
N LYS A 87 9.34 -7.84 13.25
CA LYS A 87 10.04 -8.31 14.47
C LYS A 87 11.41 -8.88 14.17
N LYS A 88 11.60 -9.56 13.03
CA LYS A 88 12.91 -10.08 12.60
C LYS A 88 13.88 -8.95 12.23
N ILE A 89 13.40 -7.92 11.53
CA ILE A 89 14.23 -6.75 11.18
C ILE A 89 14.64 -5.99 12.45
N GLU A 90 13.71 -5.76 13.38
CA GLU A 90 13.98 -5.10 14.66
C GLU A 90 14.99 -5.88 15.52
N LYS A 91 14.95 -7.23 15.50
CA LYS A 91 15.89 -8.09 16.23
C LYS A 91 17.24 -8.29 15.52
N GLY A 92 17.26 -8.22 14.18
CA GLY A 92 18.46 -8.37 13.36
C GLY A 92 19.24 -7.07 13.15
N GLY A 93 18.70 -5.94 13.58
CA GLY A 93 19.33 -4.61 13.51
C GLY A 93 20.34 -4.31 14.62
N VAL A 94 20.92 -5.34 15.25
CA VAL A 94 22.07 -5.20 16.15
C VAL A 94 23.31 -5.65 15.37
N TYR A 95 23.91 -4.72 14.64
CA TYR A 95 25.31 -4.79 14.22
C TYR A 95 25.99 -3.49 14.66
#